data_AF-A0A4Y2X7I9-F1
#
_entry.id   AF-A0A4Y2X7I9-F1
#
_cell.length_a   1.000
_cell.length_b   1.000
_cell.length_c   1.000
_cell.angle_alpha   90.00
_cell.angle_beta   90.00
_cell.angle_gamma   90.00
#
_symmetry.space_group_name_H-M   'P 1'
#
loop_
_entity.id
_entity.type
_entity.pdbx_description
1 polymer ?
#
loop_
_entity_poly.entity_id
_entity_poly.type
_entity_poly.pdbx_seq_one_letter_code
_entity_poly.pdbx_strand_id
1 'polypeptide(L)'
;MRKFEALVYTSTAYSNCNHTEFVLKEEIYRLPFRAEKFLDALKNDDDERLQEMHAHCKPDWPNTYTFSKCLAENVIMDTASDLPIAIIRPSIVGSTWKHPMPVSRKTNNLILLYKCEKYK
;
A
#
# COMPACT_ATOMS: atom_id res chain seq x y z
N MET A 1 -17.39 -26.22 -6.86
CA MET A 1 -16.05 -25.60 -6.75
C MET A 1 -16.23 -24.08 -6.82
N ARG A 2 -15.68 -23.32 -5.88
CA ARG A 2 -15.71 -21.85 -5.94
C ARG A 2 -14.68 -21.39 -6.98
N LYS A 3 -15.13 -20.63 -7.97
CA LYS A 3 -14.23 -20.00 -8.96
C LYS A 3 -13.60 -18.75 -8.33
N PHE A 4 -12.33 -18.51 -8.62
CA PHE A 4 -11.69 -17.25 -8.24
C PHE A 4 -12.23 -16.13 -9.14
N GLU A 5 -12.82 -15.10 -8.55
CA GLU A 5 -13.49 -14.03 -9.31
C GLU A 5 -12.64 -12.76 -9.42
N ALA A 6 -12.02 -12.32 -8.32
CA ALA A 6 -11.15 -11.15 -8.32
C ALA A 6 -10.24 -11.11 -7.08
N LEU A 7 -9.09 -10.46 -7.23
CA LEU A 7 -8.25 -9.98 -6.12
C LEU A 7 -8.58 -8.52 -5.85
N VAL A 8 -9.04 -8.20 -4.64
CA VAL A 8 -9.20 -6.82 -4.20
C VAL A 8 -8.13 -6.49 -3.16
N TYR A 9 -7.14 -5.70 -3.55
CA TYR A 9 -6.08 -5.25 -2.65
C TYR A 9 -6.40 -3.89 -2.05
N THR A 10 -6.37 -3.80 -0.72
CA THR A 10 -6.56 -2.53 -0.01
C THR A 10 -5.19 -1.91 0.29
N SER A 11 -4.85 -0.89 -0.48
CA SER A 11 -3.66 -0.05 -0.31
C SER A 11 -3.99 1.17 0.56
N THR A 12 -3.44 2.34 0.24
CA THR A 12 -3.72 3.63 0.89
C THR A 12 -3.47 4.78 -0.09
N ALA A 13 -4.17 5.90 0.05
CA ALA A 13 -3.94 7.11 -0.73
C ALA A 13 -2.53 7.68 -0.53
N TYR A 14 -1.85 7.27 0.55
CA TYR A 14 -0.50 7.67 0.87
C TYR A 14 0.58 6.76 0.25
N SER A 15 0.25 5.75 -0.56
CA SER A 15 1.25 4.83 -1.13
C SER A 15 2.27 5.54 -2.02
N ASN A 16 1.87 6.66 -2.65
CA ASN A 16 2.72 7.46 -3.53
C ASN A 16 2.93 8.89 -2.99
N CYS A 17 2.81 9.08 -1.68
CA CYS A 17 2.93 10.40 -1.04
C CYS A 17 4.35 10.98 -1.04
N ASN A 18 5.33 10.20 -1.48
CA ASN A 18 6.69 10.67 -1.74
C ASN A 18 6.75 11.65 -2.93
N HIS A 19 5.76 11.64 -3.82
CA HIS A 19 5.67 12.58 -4.94
C HIS A 19 4.92 13.85 -4.53
N THR A 20 5.66 14.91 -4.19
CA THR A 20 5.11 16.22 -3.80
C THR A 20 5.05 17.24 -4.94
N GLU A 21 5.76 16.98 -6.03
CA GLU A 21 5.98 17.92 -7.14
C GLU A 21 4.82 17.96 -8.16
N PHE A 22 3.90 17.00 -8.11
CA PHE A 22 2.82 16.87 -9.09
C PHE A 22 1.57 16.23 -8.51
N VAL A 23 0.46 16.39 -9.22
CA VAL A 23 -0.81 15.72 -8.91
C VAL A 23 -0.72 14.25 -9.29
N LEU A 24 -0.92 13.37 -8.32
CA LEU A 24 -0.92 11.92 -8.52
C LEU A 24 -2.07 11.49 -9.44
N LYS A 25 -1.78 10.54 -10.33
CA LYS A 25 -2.73 9.87 -11.21
C LYS A 25 -3.10 8.51 -10.64
N GLU A 26 -4.23 7.97 -11.11
CA GLU A 26 -4.66 6.60 -10.78
C GLU A 26 -3.87 5.56 -11.59
N GLU A 27 -2.59 5.45 -11.27
CA GLU A 27 -1.65 4.48 -11.86
C GLU A 27 -0.76 3.86 -10.78
N ILE A 28 -0.07 2.78 -11.13
CA ILE A 28 0.93 2.17 -10.25
C ILE A 28 2.27 2.83 -10.55
N TYR A 29 2.83 3.51 -9.55
CA TYR A 29 4.15 4.13 -9.65
C TYR A 29 5.23 3.06 -9.41
N ARG A 30 6.14 2.92 -10.39
CA ARG A 30 7.14 1.85 -10.37
C ARG A 30 8.32 2.19 -9.47
N LEU A 31 8.75 1.21 -8.69
CA LEU A 31 10.02 1.28 -7.96
C LEU A 31 11.22 1.14 -8.92
N PRO A 32 12.41 1.64 -8.54
CA PRO A 32 13.63 1.50 -9.35
C PRO A 32 14.04 0.05 -9.60
N PHE A 33 13.61 -0.86 -8.74
CA PHE A 33 13.85 -2.30 -8.86
C PHE A 33 12.53 -3.04 -8.96
N ARG A 34 12.54 -4.17 -9.67
CA ARG A 34 11.40 -5.08 -9.65
C ARG A 34 11.11 -5.58 -8.23
N ALA A 35 9.85 -5.81 -7.93
CA ALA A 35 9.41 -6.16 -6.59
C ALA A 35 10.05 -7.47 -6.09
N GLU A 36 10.35 -8.42 -6.98
CA GLU A 36 10.97 -9.70 -6.59
C GLU A 36 12.32 -9.52 -5.89
N LYS A 37 13.12 -8.51 -6.30
CA LYS A 37 14.42 -8.26 -5.65
C LYS A 37 14.26 -7.87 -4.18
N PHE A 38 13.23 -7.10 -3.85
CA PHE A 38 12.92 -6.75 -2.46
C PHE A 38 12.43 -7.98 -1.69
N LEU A 39 11.59 -8.79 -2.32
CA LEU A 39 11.09 -10.04 -1.71
C LEU A 39 12.23 -11.04 -1.46
N ASP A 40 13.21 -11.12 -2.36
CA ASP A 40 14.36 -12.01 -2.20
C ASP A 40 15.27 -11.55 -1.07
N ALA A 41 15.52 -10.24 -0.94
CA ALA A 41 16.26 -9.70 0.21
C ALA A 41 15.54 -9.99 1.53
N LEU A 42 14.22 -9.79 1.58
CA LEU A 42 13.39 -10.09 2.75
C LEU A 42 13.35 -11.58 3.11
N LYS A 43 13.33 -12.48 2.12
CA LYS A 43 13.33 -13.93 2.37
C LYS A 43 14.66 -14.46 2.91
N ASN A 44 15.76 -13.79 2.57
CA ASN A 44 17.10 -14.19 2.96
C ASN A 44 17.58 -13.44 4.21
N ASP A 45 16.73 -12.66 4.87
CA ASP A 45 17.08 -11.78 5.99
C ASP A 45 18.31 -10.88 5.69
N ASP A 46 18.42 -10.40 4.45
CA ASP A 46 19.53 -9.57 3.96
C ASP A 46 19.18 -8.08 4.14
N ASP A 47 19.30 -7.62 5.38
CA ASP A 47 18.98 -6.24 5.78
C ASP A 47 19.87 -5.20 5.09
N GLU A 48 21.15 -5.51 4.85
CA GLU A 48 22.09 -4.60 4.19
C GLU A 48 21.65 -4.31 2.75
N ARG A 49 21.34 -5.36 2.00
CA ARG A 49 20.82 -5.23 0.63
C ARG A 49 19.47 -4.52 0.60
N LEU A 50 18.59 -4.80 1.56
CA LEU A 50 17.29 -4.14 1.64
C LEU A 50 17.46 -2.63 1.86
N GLN A 51 18.37 -2.23 2.76
CA GLN A 51 18.69 -0.82 3.02
C GLN A 51 19.32 -0.15 1.79
N GLU A 52 20.24 -0.82 1.11
CA GLU A 52 20.84 -0.33 -0.13
C GLU A 52 19.76 -0.07 -1.19
N MET A 53 18.87 -1.05 -1.42
CA MET A 53 17.78 -0.91 -2.38
C MET A 53 16.82 0.21 -1.99
N HIS A 54 16.45 0.31 -0.71
CA HIS A 54 15.58 1.37 -0.22
C HIS A 54 16.24 2.76 -0.40
N ALA A 55 17.55 2.90 -0.23
CA ALA A 55 18.26 4.16 -0.42
C ALA A 55 18.17 4.71 -1.86
N HIS A 56 18.00 3.83 -2.86
CA HIS A 56 17.81 4.22 -4.26
C HIS A 56 16.35 4.60 -4.59
N CYS A 57 15.40 4.30 -3.71
CA CYS A 57 13.99 4.64 -3.89
C CYS A 57 13.76 6.12 -3.57
N LYS A 58 13.88 6.99 -4.57
CA LYS A 58 13.65 8.45 -4.45
C LYS A 58 12.45 8.92 -5.29
N PRO A 59 11.71 9.94 -4.85
CA PRO A 59 11.80 10.62 -3.55
C PRO A 59 11.45 9.68 -2.39
N ASP A 60 11.95 9.97 -1.18
CA ASP A 60 11.75 9.11 0.00
C ASP A 60 10.31 9.10 0.50
N TRP A 61 9.89 7.96 1.06
CA TRP A 61 8.62 7.83 1.75
C TRP A 61 8.72 8.36 3.18
N PRO A 62 7.66 8.99 3.72
CA PRO A 62 7.67 9.52 5.07
C PRO A 62 7.73 8.43 6.15
N ASN A 63 7.37 7.18 5.81
CA ASN A 63 7.47 6.04 6.71
C ASN A 63 7.43 4.70 5.95
N THR A 64 7.85 3.63 6.63
CA THR A 64 7.88 2.26 6.10
C THR A 64 6.50 1.71 5.75
N TYR A 65 5.43 2.15 6.42
CA TYR A 65 4.06 1.76 6.09
C TYR A 65 3.68 2.20 4.67
N THR A 66 3.89 3.48 4.34
CA THR A 66 3.59 4.00 3.00
C THR A 66 4.44 3.34 1.91
N PHE A 67 5.72 3.09 2.20
CA PHE A 67 6.61 2.35 1.29
C PHE A 67 6.13 0.90 1.09
N SER A 68 5.80 0.18 2.15
CA SER A 68 5.31 -1.21 2.04
C SER A 68 4.03 -1.33 1.23
N LYS A 69 3.12 -0.34 1.30
CA LYS A 69 1.92 -0.27 0.46
C LYS A 69 2.28 -0.05 -1.01
N CYS A 70 3.23 0.82 -1.33
CA CYS A 70 3.75 0.99 -2.69
C CYS A 70 4.42 -0.28 -3.22
N LEU A 71 5.25 -0.93 -2.41
CA LEU A 71 5.92 -2.18 -2.76
C LEU A 71 4.91 -3.28 -3.06
N ALA A 72 3.85 -3.41 -2.26
CA ALA A 72 2.80 -4.39 -2.51
C ALA A 72 2.03 -4.13 -3.82
N GLU A 73 1.74 -2.88 -4.17
CA GLU A 73 1.17 -2.53 -5.48
C GLU A 73 2.12 -2.96 -6.63
N ASN A 74 3.43 -2.80 -6.45
CA ASN A 74 4.44 -3.26 -7.41
C ASN A 74 4.51 -4.79 -7.50
N VAL A 75 4.41 -5.51 -6.38
CA VAL A 75 4.32 -6.99 -6.37
C VAL A 75 3.13 -7.46 -7.17
N ILE A 76 1.97 -6.83 -6.98
CA ILE A 76 0.74 -7.16 -7.71
C ILE A 76 0.94 -6.93 -9.21
N MET A 77 1.50 -5.78 -9.58
CA MET A 77 1.81 -5.46 -10.99
C MET A 77 2.78 -6.45 -11.62
N ASP A 78 3.76 -6.94 -10.85
CA ASP A 78 4.80 -7.83 -11.35
C ASP A 78 4.37 -9.30 -11.45
N THR A 79 3.44 -9.75 -10.60
CA THR A 79 3.15 -11.19 -10.43
C THR A 79 1.76 -11.61 -10.86
N ALA A 80 0.79 -10.69 -10.96
CA ALA A 80 -0.62 -11.04 -11.07
C ALA A 80 -1.27 -10.53 -12.38
N SER A 81 -0.52 -10.52 -13.49
CA SER A 81 -0.98 -10.01 -14.78
C SER A 81 -2.12 -10.82 -15.42
N ASP A 82 -2.38 -12.03 -14.94
CA ASP A 82 -3.40 -12.97 -15.42
C ASP A 82 -4.68 -12.98 -14.56
N LEU A 83 -4.74 -12.17 -13.50
CA LEU A 83 -5.88 -12.12 -12.58
C LEU A 83 -6.73 -10.85 -12.77
N PRO A 84 -8.06 -10.91 -12.53
CA PRO A 84 -8.88 -9.72 -12.34
C PRO A 84 -8.52 -9.05 -11.01
N ILE A 85 -8.02 -7.82 -11.05
CA ILE A 85 -7.49 -7.12 -9.86
C ILE A 85 -8.08 -5.73 -9.72
N ALA A 86 -8.44 -5.37 -8.49
CA ALA A 86 -8.74 -4.00 -8.10
C ALA A 86 -7.83 -3.57 -6.94
N ILE A 87 -7.17 -2.42 -7.08
CA ILE A 87 -6.42 -1.77 -6.00
C ILE A 87 -7.26 -0.60 -5.50
N ILE A 88 -7.58 -0.59 -4.20
CA ILE A 88 -8.36 0.47 -3.56
C ILE A 88 -7.45 1.24 -2.62
N ARG A 89 -7.41 2.58 -2.73
CA ARG A 89 -6.54 3.48 -1.96
C ARG A 89 -7.35 4.40 -1.03
N PRO A 90 -7.83 3.92 0.12
CA PRO A 90 -8.48 4.78 1.11
C PRO A 90 -7.48 5.76 1.74
N SER A 91 -7.93 6.92 2.24
CA SER A 91 -7.01 7.88 2.90
C SER A 91 -6.50 7.34 4.24
N ILE A 92 -7.28 7.47 5.31
CA ILE A 92 -6.98 6.96 6.64
C ILE A 92 -8.07 5.97 7.02
N VAL A 93 -7.65 4.81 7.50
CA VAL A 93 -8.54 3.85 8.15
C VAL A 93 -8.36 3.95 9.66
N GLY A 94 -9.38 4.42 10.36
CA GLY A 94 -9.36 4.47 11.82
C GLY A 94 -10.13 3.29 12.44
N SER A 95 -9.69 2.87 13.62
CA SER A 95 -10.37 1.81 14.38
C SER A 95 -11.50 2.38 15.22
N THR A 96 -12.65 1.71 15.23
CA THR A 96 -13.74 1.96 16.17
C THR A 96 -14.13 0.68 16.91
N TRP A 97 -14.53 0.80 18.17
CA TRP A 97 -14.92 -0.34 19.01
C TRP A 97 -16.35 -0.83 18.73
N LYS A 98 -17.30 0.07 18.43
CA LYS A 98 -18.72 -0.28 18.29
C LYS A 98 -19.28 -0.01 16.89
N HIS A 99 -19.26 1.24 16.46
CA HIS A 99 -19.83 1.68 15.19
C HIS A 99 -18.86 2.62 14.48
N PRO A 100 -18.81 2.62 13.13
CA PRO A 100 -18.14 3.66 12.37
C PRO A 100 -18.60 5.03 12.87
N MET A 101 -17.65 5.85 13.28
CA MET A 101 -17.89 7.23 13.71
C MET A 101 -17.33 8.19 12.65
N PRO A 102 -18.02 9.29 12.34
CA PRO A 102 -17.44 10.32 11.50
C PRO A 102 -16.31 11.04 12.26
N VAL A 103 -15.07 10.96 11.75
CA VAL A 103 -13.93 11.73 12.30
C VAL A 103 -13.89 13.15 11.73
N SER A 104 -14.77 13.48 10.78
CA SER A 104 -14.75 14.76 10.08
C SER A 104 -15.33 15.91 10.94
N ARG A 105 -14.43 16.71 11.50
CA ARG A 105 -14.62 18.17 11.58
C ARG A 105 -13.36 18.84 10.99
N LYS A 106 -13.44 19.27 9.72
CA LYS A 106 -12.57 20.27 9.04
C LYS A 106 -11.43 19.84 8.09
N THR A 107 -11.29 18.59 7.65
CA THR A 107 -10.33 18.27 6.57
C THR A 107 -11.02 17.55 5.41
N ASN A 108 -10.70 17.96 4.17
CA ASN A 108 -11.23 17.42 2.91
C ASN A 108 -10.82 15.96 2.62
N ASN A 109 -10.37 15.19 3.63
CA ASN A 109 -9.88 13.83 3.47
C ASN A 109 -10.89 12.84 4.06
N LEU A 110 -11.40 11.92 3.23
CA LEU A 110 -12.37 10.91 3.64
C LEU A 110 -11.70 9.82 4.50
N ILE A 111 -11.90 9.88 5.82
CA ILE A 111 -11.43 8.85 6.77
C ILE A 111 -12.49 7.74 6.86
N LEU A 112 -12.11 6.49 6.56
CA LEU A 112 -12.97 5.32 6.73
C LEU A 112 -12.79 4.74 8.14
N LEU A 113 -13.85 4.53 8.91
CA LEU A 113 -13.77 3.84 10.19
C LEU A 113 -14.32 2.42 10.08
N TYR A 114 -13.55 1.43 10.55
CA TYR A 114 -13.98 0.03 10.61
C TYR A 114 -14.03 -0.47 12.05
N LYS A 115 -15.03 -1.32 12.33
CA LYS A 115 -15.21 -1.98 13.62
C LYS A 115 -14.08 -2.98 13.83
N CYS A 116 -13.27 -2.78 14.86
CA CYS A 116 -12.26 -3.74 15.28
C CYS A 116 -12.91 -4.72 16.27
N GLU A 117 -13.20 -5.94 15.82
CA GLU A 117 -13.64 -7.00 16.72
C GLU A 117 -12.42 -7.58 17.43
N LYS A 118 -12.36 -7.45 18.76
CA LYS A 118 -11.37 -8.19 19.56
C LYS A 118 -11.69 -9.68 19.42
N TYR A 119 -10.89 -10.39 18.62
CA TYR A 119 -10.78 -11.84 18.76
C TYR A 119 -10.24 -12.11 20.17
N LYS A 120 -11.07 -12.73 21.01
CA LYS A 120 -10.69 -13.22 22.34
C LYS A 120 -10.04 -14.59 22.21
#